data_AF-A0A7R9HX65-F1
#
_entry.id   AF-A0A7R9HX65-F1
#
_cell.length_a   1.000
_cell.length_b   1.000
_cell.length_c   1.000
_cell.angle_alpha   90.00
_cell.angle_beta   90.00
_cell.angle_gamma   90.00
#
_symmetry.space_group_name_H-M   'P 1'
#
loop_
_entity.id
_entity.type
_entity.pdbx_description
1 polymer ?
#
loop_
_entity_poly.entity_id
_entity_poly.type
_entity_poly.pdbx_seq_one_letter_code
_entity_poly.pdbx_strand_id
1 'polypeptide(L)'
;ITLAHMCLQRGLGFMPKRGCDVAQCEIFRFYKLHATKGICEPISMVVPRKSDQFQEDLYPDTAAPIPALTAQEWISGKNCHPVLMSMQTGETVRQQP
;
A
#
# COMPACT_ATOMS: atom_id res chain seq x y z
N ILE A 1 13.02 -6.91 -18.70
CA ILE A 1 11.53 -6.93 -18.63
C ILE A 1 10.89 -8.03 -19.50
N THR A 2 11.65 -8.69 -20.39
CA THR A 2 11.11 -9.40 -21.57
C THR A 2 10.98 -10.94 -21.48
N LEU A 3 10.87 -11.57 -20.31
CA LEU A 3 10.56 -13.02 -20.26
C LEU A 3 9.63 -13.47 -19.12
N ALA A 4 9.60 -12.78 -17.98
CA ALA A 4 8.65 -13.09 -16.89
C ALA A 4 7.22 -12.56 -17.14
N HIS A 5 7.07 -11.55 -18.00
CA HIS A 5 5.78 -10.92 -18.31
C HIS A 5 4.86 -11.76 -19.23
N MET A 6 5.40 -12.72 -20.00
CA MET A 6 4.60 -13.55 -20.92
C MET A 6 4.04 -14.83 -20.30
N CYS A 7 4.36 -15.11 -19.03
CA CYS A 7 3.75 -16.25 -18.33
C CYS A 7 2.31 -15.89 -17.94
N LEU A 8 1.37 -16.79 -18.24
CA LEU A 8 -0.03 -16.67 -17.84
C LEU A 8 -0.15 -16.47 -16.32
N GLN A 9 -0.92 -15.46 -15.92
CA GLN A 9 -1.24 -15.19 -14.51
C GLN A 9 -2.45 -16.01 -14.07
N ARG A 10 -2.35 -16.66 -12.91
CA ARG A 10 -3.47 -17.33 -12.24
C ARG A 10 -4.21 -16.40 -11.27
N GLY A 11 -3.51 -15.41 -10.73
CA GLY A 11 -4.05 -14.45 -9.79
C GLY A 11 -3.09 -13.30 -9.52
N LEU A 12 -3.62 -12.24 -8.92
CA LEU A 12 -2.90 -11.04 -8.52
C LEU A 12 -3.25 -10.69 -7.07
N GLY A 13 -2.23 -10.49 -6.24
CA GLY A 13 -2.36 -9.86 -4.92
C GLY A 13 -1.76 -8.46 -4.93
N PHE A 14 -2.20 -7.59 -4.02
CA PHE A 14 -1.73 -6.21 -3.95
C PHE A 14 -1.21 -5.89 -2.56
N MET A 15 -0.04 -5.26 -2.49
CA MET A 15 0.52 -4.75 -1.24
C MET A 15 -0.24 -3.49 -0.82
N PRO A 16 -0.75 -3.40 0.43
CA PRO A 16 -1.25 -2.14 0.96
C PRO A 16 -0.16 -1.07 0.91
N LYS A 17 -0.56 0.19 0.78
CA LYS A 17 0.35 1.35 0.69
C LYS A 17 1.40 1.36 1.83
N ARG A 18 0.99 1.01 3.05
CA ARG A 18 1.84 0.88 4.24
C ARG A 18 2.99 -0.15 4.13
N GLY A 19 2.93 -1.10 3.20
CA GLY A 19 3.99 -2.10 3.00
C GLY A 19 4.83 -1.88 1.73
N CYS A 20 4.63 -0.75 1.04
CA CYS A 20 5.52 -0.32 -0.02
C CYS A 20 6.84 0.21 0.55
N ASP A 21 7.94 -0.02 -0.18
CA ASP A 21 9.27 0.46 0.20
C ASP A 21 9.44 1.95 -0.16
N VAL A 22 9.34 2.80 0.86
CA VAL A 22 9.46 4.26 0.71
C VAL A 22 10.88 4.71 0.35
N ALA A 23 11.91 3.96 0.75
CA ALA A 23 13.30 4.32 0.47
C ALA A 23 13.62 4.13 -1.03
N GLN A 24 12.97 3.17 -1.68
CA GLN A 24 13.12 2.92 -3.11
C GLN A 24 12.11 3.67 -3.98
N CYS A 25 11.34 4.61 -3.43
CA CYS A 25 10.26 5.28 -4.17
C CYS A 25 9.26 4.28 -4.82
N GLU A 26 9.04 3.12 -4.17
CA GLU A 26 8.04 2.14 -4.61
C GLU A 26 6.66 2.67 -4.27
N ILE A 27 5.82 2.84 -5.29
CA ILE A 27 4.46 3.36 -5.13
C ILE A 27 3.41 2.26 -5.11
N PHE A 28 3.74 1.09 -5.66
CA PHE A 28 2.84 -0.04 -5.77
C PHE A 28 3.64 -1.33 -5.91
N ARG A 29 3.20 -2.37 -5.20
CA ARG A 29 3.73 -3.72 -5.35
C ARG A 29 2.58 -4.68 -5.53
N PHE A 30 2.65 -5.51 -6.56
CA PHE A 30 1.70 -6.60 -6.74
C PHE A 30 2.41 -7.93 -6.81
N TYR A 31 1.67 -8.98 -6.50
CA TYR A 31 2.15 -10.35 -6.40
C TYR A 31 1.49 -11.16 -7.50
N LYS A 32 2.28 -11.51 -8.53
CA LYS A 32 1.82 -12.30 -9.67
C LYS A 32 1.95 -13.78 -9.34
N LEU A 33 0.82 -14.49 -9.32
CA LEU A 33 0.82 -15.93 -9.22
C LEU A 33 0.97 -16.55 -10.62
N HIS A 34 2.07 -17.28 -10.83
CA HIS A 34 2.34 -17.97 -12.09
C HIS A 34 1.42 -19.17 -12.28
N ALA A 35 0.80 -19.31 -13.44
CA ALA A 35 -0.16 -20.39 -13.69
C ALA A 35 0.46 -21.79 -13.67
N THR A 36 1.71 -21.94 -14.10
CA THR A 36 2.34 -23.24 -14.35
C THR A 36 3.51 -23.57 -13.41
N LYS A 37 4.14 -22.56 -12.82
CA LYS A 37 5.40 -22.73 -12.07
C LYS A 37 5.21 -22.89 -10.56
N GLY A 38 3.99 -22.66 -10.04
CA GLY A 38 3.73 -22.67 -8.59
C GLY A 38 4.47 -21.57 -7.82
N ILE A 39 4.89 -20.50 -8.51
CA ILE A 39 5.68 -19.39 -7.95
C ILE A 39 4.81 -18.15 -7.82
N CYS A 40 5.01 -17.39 -6.74
CA CYS A 40 4.48 -16.05 -6.55
C CYS A 40 5.62 -15.03 -6.73
N GLU A 41 5.55 -14.22 -7.78
CA GLU A 41 6.57 -13.22 -8.13
C GLU A 41 6.12 -11.82 -7.67
N PRO A 42 6.89 -11.12 -6.80
CA PRO A 42 6.63 -9.74 -6.49
C PRO A 42 7.08 -8.83 -7.65
N ILE A 43 6.21 -7.90 -8.04
CA ILE A 43 6.48 -6.90 -9.08
C ILE A 43 6.28 -5.51 -8.48
N SER A 44 7.36 -4.75 -8.43
CA SER A 44 7.43 -3.40 -7.87
C SER A 44 7.31 -2.35 -8.96
N MET A 45 6.44 -1.37 -8.74
CA MET A 45 6.35 -0.14 -9.53
C MET A 45 7.05 0.97 -8.75
N VAL A 46 8.14 1.48 -9.32
CA VAL A 46 9.01 2.47 -8.71
C VAL A 46 9.00 3.75 -9.54
N VAL A 47 8.85 4.89 -8.86
CA VAL A 47 9.02 6.20 -9.49
C VAL A 47 10.51 6.54 -9.53
N PRO A 48 11.10 6.83 -10.70
CA PRO A 48 12.53 7.12 -10.80
C PRO A 48 12.82 8.51 -10.22
N ARG A 49 13.32 8.56 -8.97
CA ARG A 49 13.78 9.78 -8.29
C ARG A 49 15.30 9.76 -8.12
N LYS A 50 15.91 10.94 -8.01
CA LYS A 50 17.37 11.10 -7.84
C LYS A 50 17.82 11.16 -6.38
N SER A 51 16.88 11.25 -5.43
CA SER A 51 17.15 11.46 -4.02
C SER A 51 16.64 10.27 -3.20
N ASP A 52 17.43 9.85 -2.21
CA ASP A 52 17.06 8.82 -1.23
C ASP A 52 16.22 9.37 -0.06
N GLN A 53 15.84 10.66 -0.13
CA GLN A 53 14.99 11.29 0.86
C GLN A 53 13.53 10.85 0.70
N PHE A 54 12.80 10.80 1.82
CA PHE A 54 11.36 10.57 1.81
C PHE A 54 10.65 11.59 0.90
N GLN A 55 9.78 11.09 0.02
CA GLN A 55 9.06 11.88 -0.98
C GLN A 55 7.60 12.07 -0.54
N GLU A 56 7.30 13.15 0.17
CA GLU A 56 5.94 13.42 0.72
C GLU A 56 4.85 13.45 -0.36
N ASP A 57 5.19 13.84 -1.60
CA ASP A 57 4.28 13.86 -2.74
C ASP A 57 3.85 12.47 -3.21
N LEU A 58 4.68 11.44 -3.00
CA LEU A 58 4.38 10.05 -3.34
C LEU A 58 3.65 9.30 -2.23
N TYR A 59 3.75 9.78 -0.99
CA TYR A 59 3.32 9.09 0.21
C TYR A 59 2.47 10.02 1.10
N PRO A 60 1.27 10.42 0.65
CA PRO A 60 0.34 11.12 1.52
C PRO A 60 -0.05 10.22 2.71
N ASP A 61 -0.60 10.84 3.75
CA ASP A 61 -1.10 10.12 4.91
C ASP A 61 -2.09 9.01 4.51
N THR A 62 -1.90 7.83 5.06
CA THR A 62 -2.61 6.62 4.64
C THR A 62 -3.40 6.02 5.80
N ALA A 63 -4.37 5.15 5.50
CA ALA A 63 -5.17 4.51 6.53
C ALA A 63 -4.30 3.68 7.49
N ALA A 64 -4.37 4.03 8.76
CA ALA A 64 -3.71 3.35 9.86
C ALA A 64 -4.29 1.95 10.08
N PRO A 65 -3.57 1.04 10.76
CA PRO A 65 -4.11 -0.26 11.18
C PRO A 65 -5.11 -0.16 12.36
N ILE A 66 -5.74 1.00 12.53
CA ILE A 66 -6.64 1.32 13.65
C ILE A 66 -8.03 1.60 13.07
N PRO A 67 -9.08 0.91 13.55
CA PRO A 67 -10.44 1.18 13.10
C PRO A 67 -10.91 2.55 13.60
N ALA A 68 -11.58 3.30 12.74
CA ALA A 68 -12.15 4.61 13.11
C ALA A 68 -13.42 4.49 13.98
N LEU A 69 -14.15 3.38 13.85
CA LEU A 69 -15.38 3.11 14.59
C LEU A 69 -15.39 1.68 15.10
N THR A 70 -16.11 1.46 16.20
CA THR A 70 -16.50 0.11 16.60
C THR A 70 -17.62 -0.41 15.69
N ALA A 71 -17.81 -1.74 15.67
CA ALA A 71 -18.86 -2.36 14.87
C ALA A 71 -20.27 -1.87 15.27
N GLN A 72 -20.52 -1.73 16.58
CA GLN A 72 -21.80 -1.25 17.12
C GLN A 72 -22.10 0.18 16.67
N GLU A 73 -21.09 1.05 16.69
CA GLU A 73 -21.22 2.43 16.24
C GLU A 73 -21.55 2.53 14.75
N TRP A 74 -20.85 1.77 13.92
CA TRP A 74 -21.14 1.72 12.49
C TRP A 74 -22.55 1.18 12.22
N ILE A 75 -22.96 0.10 12.90
CA ILE A 75 -24.33 -0.46 12.80
C ILE A 75 -25.38 0.55 13.26
N SER A 76 -25.07 1.38 14.26
CA SER A 76 -25.96 2.47 14.72
C SER A 76 -26.06 3.65 13.74
N GLY A 77 -25.34 3.59 12.61
CA GLY A 77 -25.37 4.60 11.55
C GLY A 77 -24.32 5.71 11.69
N LYS A 78 -23.39 5.61 12.65
CA LYS A 78 -22.26 6.55 12.72
C LYS A 78 -21.32 6.36 11.53
N ASN A 79 -20.81 7.46 11.01
CA ASN A 79 -19.79 7.49 9.96
C ASN A 79 -18.59 8.29 10.45
N CYS A 80 -17.38 7.83 10.14
CA CYS A 80 -16.13 8.50 10.48
C CYS A 80 -15.11 8.26 9.36
N HIS A 81 -14.24 9.24 9.13
CA HIS A 81 -13.10 9.06 8.24
C HIS A 81 -12.09 8.08 8.86
N PRO A 82 -11.35 7.33 8.03
CA PRO A 82 -10.31 6.44 8.54
C PRO A 82 -9.28 7.22 9.37
N VAL A 83 -8.76 6.58 10.42
CA VAL A 83 -7.60 7.10 11.14
C VAL A 83 -6.43 7.09 10.17
N LEU A 84 -5.80 8.24 9.96
CA LEU A 84 -4.67 8.37 9.05
C LEU A 84 -3.36 8.25 9.82
N MET A 85 -2.30 7.82 9.15
CA MET A 85 -0.94 7.78 9.66
C MET A 85 0.07 8.22 8.60
N SER A 86 1.14 8.86 9.05
CA SER A 86 2.26 9.23 8.20
C SER A 86 3.09 8.00 7.83
N MET A 87 3.43 7.86 6.55
CA MET A 87 4.35 6.82 6.09
C MET A 87 5.82 7.13 6.38
N GLN A 88 6.13 8.37 6.80
CA GLN A 88 7.48 8.76 7.17
C GLN A 88 7.79 8.38 8.62
N THR A 89 6.89 8.74 9.55
CA THR A 89 7.10 8.55 10.98
C THR A 89 6.44 7.29 11.52
N GLY A 90 5.42 6.77 10.81
CA GLY A 90 4.60 5.66 11.31
C GLY A 90 3.58 6.08 12.37
N GLU A 91 3.45 7.37 12.65
CA GLU A 91 2.57 7.89 13.70
C GLU A 91 1.19 8.26 13.14
N THR A 92 0.16 8.13 13.98
CA THR A 92 -1.20 8.55 13.64
C THR A 92 -1.29 10.06 13.53
N VAL A 93 -1.88 10.54 12.45
CA VAL A 93 -2.13 11.97 12.24
C VAL A 93 -3.33 12.36 13.09
N ARG A 94 -3.19 13.42 13.90
CA ARG A 94 -4.30 13.93 14.71
C ARG A 94 -5.42 14.36 13.76
N GLN A 95 -6.58 13.71 13.85
CA GLN A 95 -7.76 14.16 13.12
C GLN A 95 -8.11 15.56 13.64
N GLN A 96 -8.03 16.58 12.77
CA GLN A 96 -8.57 17.89 13.08
C GLN A 96 -10.10 17.75 13.24
N PRO A 97 -10.69 18.37 14.27
CA PRO A 97 -12.12 18.27 14.58
C PRO A 97 -13.01 18.85 13.48
#